data_AF-A0A949GFK7-F1
#
_entry.id   AF-A0A949GFK7-F1
#
_cell.length_a   1.000
_cell.length_b   1.000
_cell.length_c   1.000
_cell.angle_alpha   90.00
_cell.angle_beta   90.00
_cell.angle_gamma   90.00
#
_symmetry.space_group_name_H-M   'P 1'
#
loop_
_entity.id
_entity.type
_entity.pdbx_description
1 polymer ?
#
loop_
_entity_poly.entity_id
_entity_poly.type
_entity_poly.pdbx_seq_one_letter_code
_entity_poly.pdbx_strand_id
1 'polypeptide(L)'
;MAQLRPLRLIAQRAKNNVDAQLTSNFIAEVVVDTPVTHLDGTYSYALSDSEHGLCKFGSLLKIPFGKTITTGYVVAIRERRTEDVALKGIASIISNRTLLTPQIWSLIKTAAARYCTNPNELIRFAIPPRVASTEKSIPEGAFRSTTSDKSKLYKNDLLDSIYGTNITVASASKHGALLAPSAVDTFKILIELILKRLALGNVLVIVPDLKDTARLEEKLSLIEGLNFLRFDSSLDKSDRYTTFLRILGG
;
A
#
# COMPACT_ATOMS: atom_id res chain seq x y z
N MET A 1 -34.07 -40.98 -26.66
CA MET A 1 -33.29 -39.80 -27.11
C MET A 1 -33.79 -38.59 -26.35
N ALA A 2 -32.99 -38.01 -25.45
CA ALA A 2 -33.40 -36.87 -24.64
C ALA A 2 -33.35 -35.58 -25.48
N GLN A 3 -34.50 -34.93 -25.67
CA GLN A 3 -34.59 -33.63 -26.33
C GLN A 3 -34.00 -32.54 -25.41
N LEU A 4 -32.83 -32.03 -25.78
CA LEU A 4 -32.21 -30.88 -25.13
C LEU A 4 -32.99 -29.62 -25.48
N ARG A 5 -33.71 -29.04 -24.51
CA ARG A 5 -34.28 -27.70 -24.63
C ARG A 5 -33.14 -26.68 -24.72
N PRO A 6 -33.14 -25.77 -25.71
CA PRO A 6 -32.09 -24.77 -25.84
C PRO A 6 -32.12 -23.81 -24.64
N LEU A 7 -30.94 -23.53 -24.07
CA LEU A 7 -30.78 -22.62 -22.94
C LEU A 7 -31.21 -21.20 -23.35
N ARG A 8 -32.21 -20.67 -22.64
CA ARG A 8 -32.69 -19.30 -22.85
C ARG A 8 -31.75 -18.34 -22.13
N LEU A 9 -31.01 -17.54 -22.90
CA LEU A 9 -30.11 -16.54 -22.35
C LEU A 9 -30.95 -15.42 -21.70
N ILE A 10 -30.97 -15.39 -20.37
CA ILE A 10 -31.61 -14.32 -19.60
C ILE A 10 -30.59 -13.18 -19.55
N ALA A 11 -30.78 -12.19 -20.42
CA ALA A 11 -30.00 -10.96 -20.35
C ALA A 11 -30.42 -10.18 -19.09
N GLN A 12 -29.62 -10.28 -18.03
CA GLN A 12 -29.75 -9.42 -16.87
C GLN A 12 -29.13 -8.06 -17.22
N ARG A 13 -29.95 -7.01 -17.33
CA ARG A 13 -29.44 -5.63 -17.49
C ARG A 13 -28.59 -5.31 -16.27
N ALA A 14 -27.35 -4.88 -16.49
CA ALA A 14 -26.52 -4.31 -15.44
C ALA A 14 -27.29 -3.17 -14.77
N LYS A 15 -27.34 -3.14 -13.43
CA LYS A 15 -27.96 -2.03 -12.69
C LYS A 15 -27.33 -0.72 -13.18
N ASN A 16 -28.17 0.21 -13.62
CA ASN A 16 -27.70 1.50 -14.11
C ASN A 16 -27.15 2.32 -12.94
N ASN A 17 -26.11 3.08 -13.21
CA ASN A 17 -25.43 3.98 -12.28
C ASN A 17 -26.28 5.18 -11.79
N VAL A 18 -27.57 5.18 -12.15
CA VAL A 18 -28.56 6.24 -11.86
C VAL A 18 -29.15 6.05 -10.46
N ASP A 19 -29.27 4.80 -9.99
CA ASP A 19 -29.86 4.49 -8.68
C ASP A 19 -28.99 5.02 -7.52
N ALA A 20 -27.66 4.89 -7.63
CA ALA A 20 -26.72 5.42 -6.65
C ALA A 20 -26.81 6.97 -6.54
N GLN A 21 -27.07 7.66 -7.66
CA GLN A 21 -27.14 9.13 -7.68
C GLN A 21 -28.34 9.63 -6.86
N LEU A 22 -29.47 8.95 -6.97
CA LEU A 22 -30.75 9.38 -6.40
C LEU A 22 -30.97 8.89 -4.96
N THR A 23 -30.42 7.73 -4.57
CA THR A 23 -30.82 7.06 -3.32
C THR A 23 -29.66 6.69 -2.37
N SER A 24 -28.41 7.06 -2.68
CA SER A 24 -27.29 6.71 -1.79
C SER A 24 -27.29 7.49 -0.47
N ASN A 25 -27.09 6.79 0.64
CA ASN A 25 -26.81 7.41 1.94
C ASN A 25 -25.32 7.71 2.16
N PHE A 26 -24.43 7.16 1.33
CA PHE A 26 -22.98 7.24 1.52
C PHE A 26 -22.27 7.91 0.33
N ILE A 27 -21.18 8.59 0.65
CA ILE A 27 -20.31 9.32 -0.27
C ILE A 27 -18.88 8.84 -0.08
N ALA A 28 -18.20 8.55 -1.18
CA ALA A 28 -16.75 8.40 -1.21
C ALA A 28 -16.08 9.69 -1.67
N GLU A 29 -15.12 10.18 -0.89
CA GLU A 29 -14.16 11.17 -1.36
C GLU A 29 -13.01 10.43 -2.04
N VAL A 30 -12.79 10.72 -3.31
CA VAL A 30 -11.86 9.98 -4.17
C VAL A 30 -10.79 10.93 -4.69
N VAL A 31 -9.54 10.54 -4.55
CA VAL A 31 -8.42 11.19 -5.23
C VAL A 31 -8.30 10.60 -6.64
N VAL A 32 -8.51 11.43 -7.65
CA VAL A 32 -8.78 10.99 -9.03
C VAL A 32 -7.50 11.03 -9.85
N ASP A 33 -7.21 9.92 -10.55
CA ASP A 33 -6.07 9.86 -11.46
C ASP A 33 -6.36 10.66 -12.74
N THR A 34 -5.85 11.89 -12.79
CA THR A 34 -6.04 12.83 -13.90
C THR A 34 -4.69 13.40 -14.34
N PRO A 35 -4.42 13.49 -15.66
CA PRO A 35 -3.20 14.13 -16.16
C PRO A 35 -3.26 15.66 -16.07
N VAL A 36 -4.38 16.22 -15.61
CA VAL A 36 -4.62 17.66 -15.55
C VAL A 36 -4.08 18.22 -14.25
N THR A 37 -2.98 18.98 -14.33
CA THR A 37 -2.20 19.44 -13.16
C THR A 37 -2.97 20.39 -12.23
N HIS A 38 -3.88 21.21 -12.76
CA HIS A 38 -4.68 22.18 -12.00
C HIS A 38 -5.91 21.58 -11.29
N LEU A 39 -6.09 20.26 -11.38
CA LEU A 39 -7.16 19.53 -10.70
C LEU A 39 -6.55 18.74 -9.54
N ASP A 40 -6.17 19.46 -8.49
CA ASP A 40 -5.50 18.97 -7.29
C ASP A 40 -6.50 18.83 -6.13
N GLY A 41 -7.45 17.91 -6.28
CA GLY A 41 -8.51 17.74 -5.31
C GLY A 41 -9.01 16.32 -5.14
N THR A 42 -9.82 16.16 -4.10
CA THR A 42 -10.71 15.01 -3.93
C THR A 42 -12.06 15.33 -4.54
N TYR A 43 -12.69 14.32 -5.13
CA TYR A 43 -13.99 14.43 -5.77
C TYR A 43 -14.96 13.48 -5.09
N SER A 44 -16.16 13.98 -4.83
CA SER A 44 -17.21 13.25 -4.11
C SER A 44 -18.04 12.41 -5.08
N TYR A 45 -18.21 11.14 -4.76
CA TYR A 45 -19.01 10.19 -5.52
C TYR A 45 -20.05 9.49 -4.65
N ALA A 46 -21.23 9.26 -5.19
CA ALA A 46 -22.30 8.52 -4.54
C ALA A 46 -22.00 7.01 -4.53
N LEU A 47 -22.26 6.35 -3.39
CA LEU A 47 -22.14 4.90 -3.24
C LEU A 47 -23.50 4.26 -2.95
N SER A 48 -23.89 3.25 -3.72
CA SER A 48 -24.99 2.38 -3.31
C SER A 48 -24.66 1.60 -2.04
N ASP A 49 -25.67 1.10 -1.31
CA ASP A 49 -25.46 0.33 -0.08
C ASP A 49 -24.58 -0.92 -0.31
N SER A 50 -24.75 -1.58 -1.47
CA SER A 50 -23.91 -2.71 -1.88
C SER A 50 -22.45 -2.33 -2.12
N GLU A 51 -22.20 -1.13 -2.66
CA GLU A 51 -20.84 -0.64 -2.88
C GLU A 51 -20.19 -0.19 -1.57
N HIS A 52 -20.96 0.48 -0.71
CA HIS A 52 -20.50 0.89 0.62
C HIS A 52 -20.00 -0.30 1.45
N GLY A 53 -20.70 -1.43 1.42
CA GLY A 53 -20.26 -2.65 2.14
C GLY A 53 -18.93 -3.24 1.66
N LEU A 54 -18.51 -2.94 0.43
CA LEU A 54 -17.25 -3.43 -0.16
C LEU A 54 -16.14 -2.37 -0.17
N CYS A 55 -16.52 -1.10 -0.17
CA CYS A 55 -15.61 0.02 -0.31
C CYS A 55 -14.97 0.37 1.04
N LYS A 56 -13.64 0.45 1.06
CA LYS A 56 -12.84 0.84 2.22
C LYS A 56 -11.91 1.99 1.86
N PHE A 57 -11.35 2.68 2.85
CA PHE A 57 -10.21 3.58 2.62
C PHE A 57 -9.14 2.87 1.80
N GLY A 58 -8.62 3.54 0.78
CA GLY A 58 -7.60 3.04 -0.12
C GLY A 58 -8.08 2.11 -1.22
N SER A 59 -9.39 1.85 -1.31
CA SER A 59 -9.96 1.07 -2.41
C SER A 59 -9.73 1.76 -3.75
N LEU A 60 -9.48 0.97 -4.79
CA LEU A 60 -9.32 1.46 -6.15
C LEU A 60 -10.65 1.38 -6.88
N LEU A 61 -11.14 2.53 -7.32
CA LEU A 61 -12.42 2.67 -8.02
C LEU A 61 -12.22 3.01 -9.49
N LYS A 62 -13.17 2.60 -10.31
CA LYS A 62 -13.40 3.12 -11.65
C LYS A 62 -14.50 4.17 -11.57
N ILE A 63 -14.24 5.37 -12.03
CA ILE A 63 -15.12 6.53 -11.81
C ILE A 63 -15.29 7.37 -13.07
N PRO A 64 -16.49 7.94 -13.31
CA PRO A 64 -16.68 8.92 -14.37
C PRO A 64 -16.03 10.26 -13.96
N PHE A 65 -15.21 10.83 -14.85
CA PHE A 65 -14.57 12.12 -14.64
C PHE A 65 -14.64 12.95 -15.93
N GLY A 66 -15.32 14.09 -15.88
CA GLY A 66 -15.67 14.84 -17.09
C GLY A 66 -16.47 13.97 -18.08
N LYS A 67 -15.92 13.77 -19.28
CA LYS A 67 -16.47 12.92 -20.36
C LYS A 67 -15.81 11.54 -20.45
N THR A 68 -14.81 11.27 -19.62
CA THR A 68 -14.05 10.01 -19.63
C THR A 68 -14.32 9.19 -18.37
N ILE A 69 -13.81 7.98 -18.36
CA ILE A 69 -13.80 7.12 -17.17
C ILE A 69 -12.35 6.90 -16.79
N THR A 70 -12.01 7.15 -15.53
CA THR A 70 -10.65 7.01 -14.99
C THR A 70 -10.66 6.18 -13.70
N THR A 71 -9.50 6.04 -13.09
CA THR A 71 -9.33 5.40 -11.79
C THR A 71 -9.14 6.41 -10.66
N GLY A 72 -9.43 6.02 -9.43
CA GLY A 72 -9.15 6.85 -8.26
C GLY A 72 -9.12 6.03 -6.98
N TYR A 73 -8.46 6.56 -5.96
CA TYR A 73 -8.37 5.94 -4.64
C TYR A 73 -9.29 6.61 -3.64
N VAL A 74 -9.97 5.82 -2.84
CA VAL A 74 -10.86 6.33 -1.78
C VAL A 74 -10.02 6.84 -0.61
N VAL A 75 -10.24 8.09 -0.21
CA VAL A 75 -9.52 8.73 0.91
C VAL A 75 -10.44 9.13 2.05
N ALA A 76 -11.76 9.10 1.86
CA ALA A 76 -12.73 9.15 2.94
C ALA A 76 -14.05 8.52 2.48
N ILE A 77 -14.81 8.01 3.44
CA ILE A 77 -16.20 7.61 3.24
C ILE A 77 -17.01 8.30 4.33
N ARG A 78 -18.10 8.95 3.96
CA ARG A 78 -18.97 9.70 4.88
C ARG A 78 -20.43 9.54 4.49
N GLU A 79 -21.32 9.86 5.43
CA GLU A 79 -22.75 9.97 5.14
C GLU A 79 -23.05 11.20 4.26
N ARG A 80 -24.07 11.05 3.43
CA ARG A 80 -24.60 12.11 2.56
C ARG A 80 -25.27 13.19 3.41
N ARG A 81 -24.96 14.44 3.13
CA ARG A 81 -25.56 15.63 3.73
C ARG A 81 -26.53 16.29 2.75
N THR A 82 -27.35 17.21 3.25
CA THR A 82 -28.32 17.96 2.42
C THR A 82 -27.66 18.84 1.36
N GLU A 83 -26.42 19.26 1.59
CA GLU A 83 -25.61 20.07 0.67
C GLU A 83 -25.06 19.27 -0.52
N ASP A 84 -25.05 17.94 -0.43
CA ASP A 84 -24.48 17.05 -1.43
C ASP A 84 -25.48 16.81 -2.59
N VAL A 85 -25.50 17.73 -3.53
CA VAL A 85 -26.43 17.71 -4.68
C VAL A 85 -25.72 17.24 -5.95
N ALA A 86 -26.45 16.50 -6.81
CA ALA A 86 -26.02 16.09 -8.15
C ALA A 86 -24.72 15.27 -8.21
N LEU A 87 -24.48 14.43 -7.20
CA LEU A 87 -23.33 13.52 -7.18
C LEU A 87 -23.45 12.42 -8.24
N LYS A 88 -22.36 12.15 -8.95
CA LYS A 88 -22.24 11.00 -9.85
C LYS A 88 -21.98 9.73 -9.03
N GLY A 89 -22.56 8.60 -9.46
CA GLY A 89 -22.21 7.28 -8.96
C GLY A 89 -20.86 6.79 -9.50
N ILE A 90 -20.26 5.82 -8.81
CA ILE A 90 -19.01 5.18 -9.24
C ILE A 90 -19.30 4.21 -10.41
N ALA A 91 -18.36 3.99 -11.32
CA ALA A 91 -18.59 3.05 -12.43
C ALA A 91 -18.45 1.58 -12.00
N SER A 92 -17.43 1.29 -11.19
CA SER A 92 -17.25 -0.02 -10.54
C SER A 92 -16.14 0.03 -9.49
N ILE A 93 -16.13 -0.93 -8.56
CA ILE A 93 -15.00 -1.15 -7.64
C ILE A 93 -13.98 -2.06 -8.35
N ILE A 94 -12.74 -1.60 -8.53
CA ILE A 94 -11.67 -2.37 -9.18
C ILE A 94 -10.94 -3.27 -8.17
N SER A 95 -10.68 -2.73 -6.98
CA SER A 95 -10.10 -3.44 -5.84
C SER A 95 -10.71 -2.90 -4.55
N ASN A 96 -11.16 -3.81 -3.68
CA ASN A 96 -11.69 -3.53 -2.35
C ASN A 96 -10.59 -3.55 -1.25
N ARG A 97 -9.32 -3.69 -1.65
CA ARG A 97 -8.18 -3.67 -0.72
C ARG A 97 -7.78 -2.24 -0.40
N THR A 98 -7.25 -2.03 0.80
CA THR A 98 -6.60 -0.77 1.20
C THR A 98 -5.22 -0.65 0.55
N LEU A 99 -5.20 -0.32 -0.75
CA LEU A 99 -3.95 -0.13 -1.50
C LEU A 99 -3.25 1.17 -1.09
N LEU A 100 -4.03 2.23 -0.86
CA LEU A 100 -3.54 3.47 -0.27
C LEU A 100 -3.87 3.45 1.23
N THR A 101 -2.87 3.40 2.11
CA THR A 101 -3.12 3.47 3.56
C THR A 101 -3.27 4.92 4.04
N PRO A 102 -3.97 5.18 5.16
CA PRO A 102 -4.07 6.53 5.72
C PRO A 102 -2.71 7.17 6.01
N GLN A 103 -1.72 6.37 6.43
CA GLN A 103 -0.37 6.83 6.71
C GLN A 103 0.36 7.25 5.43
N ILE A 104 0.27 6.45 4.37
CA ILE A 104 0.83 6.80 3.05
C ILE A 104 0.13 8.04 2.51
N TRP A 105 -1.20 8.13 2.62
CA TRP A 105 -1.95 9.30 2.18
C TRP A 105 -1.53 10.57 2.93
N SER A 106 -1.35 10.49 4.25
CA SER A 106 -0.85 11.62 5.04
C SER A 106 0.55 12.04 4.60
N LEU A 107 1.46 11.08 4.38
CA LEU A 107 2.81 11.35 3.89
C LEU A 107 2.79 12.03 2.51
N ILE A 108 1.96 11.52 1.59
CA ILE A 108 1.79 12.08 0.26
C ILE A 108 1.28 13.52 0.34
N LYS A 109 0.29 13.83 1.18
CA LYS A 109 -0.18 15.22 1.37
C LYS A 109 0.92 16.13 1.90
N THR A 110 1.71 15.67 2.88
CA THR A 110 2.83 16.45 3.42
C THR A 110 3.92 16.67 2.36
N ALA A 111 4.26 15.66 1.57
CA ALA A 111 5.23 15.78 0.49
C ALA A 111 4.70 16.69 -0.63
N ALA A 112 3.46 16.53 -1.04
CA ALA A 112 2.78 17.37 -2.04
C ALA A 112 2.83 18.85 -1.65
N ALA A 113 2.47 19.17 -0.40
CA ALA A 113 2.54 20.53 0.12
C ALA A 113 3.98 21.07 0.18
N ARG A 114 4.96 20.23 0.55
CA ARG A 114 6.38 20.64 0.63
C ARG A 114 7.02 20.88 -0.73
N TYR A 115 6.68 20.05 -1.71
CA TYR A 115 7.29 20.08 -3.04
C TYR A 115 6.39 20.75 -4.09
N CYS A 116 5.31 21.42 -3.67
CA CYS A 116 4.35 22.11 -4.53
C CYS A 116 3.88 21.24 -5.71
N THR A 117 3.54 19.99 -5.44
CA THR A 117 3.10 19.01 -6.46
C THR A 117 1.71 18.46 -6.15
N ASN A 118 1.05 17.90 -7.17
CA ASN A 118 -0.27 17.31 -7.03
C ASN A 118 -0.16 15.95 -6.31
N PRO A 119 -0.95 15.68 -5.24
CA PRO A 119 -0.97 14.38 -4.57
C PRO A 119 -1.17 13.19 -5.51
N ASN A 120 -1.96 13.35 -6.58
CA ASN A 120 -2.23 12.28 -7.56
C ASN A 120 -0.96 11.80 -8.28
N GLU A 121 -0.04 12.71 -8.60
CA GLU A 121 1.23 12.37 -9.25
C GLU A 121 2.10 11.51 -8.31
N LEU A 122 2.14 11.84 -7.02
CA LEU A 122 2.90 11.10 -6.03
C LEU A 122 2.33 9.69 -5.78
N ILE A 123 1.02 9.50 -5.87
CA ILE A 123 0.39 8.19 -5.70
C ILE A 123 0.92 7.18 -6.74
N ARG A 124 1.17 7.62 -7.97
CA ARG A 124 1.70 6.78 -9.05
C ARG A 124 3.09 6.21 -8.74
N PHE A 125 3.86 6.90 -7.90
CA PHE A 125 5.16 6.42 -7.41
C PHE A 125 5.04 5.59 -6.12
N ALA A 126 4.06 5.90 -5.28
CA ALA A 126 3.85 5.21 -4.01
C ALA A 126 3.21 3.83 -4.17
N ILE A 127 2.35 3.64 -5.17
CA ILE A 127 1.58 2.41 -5.37
C ILE A 127 1.96 1.79 -6.73
N PRO A 128 2.51 0.56 -6.76
CA PRO A 128 2.86 -0.09 -8.01
C PRO A 128 1.62 -0.38 -8.86
N PRO A 129 1.75 -0.40 -10.20
CA PRO A 129 0.65 -0.69 -11.09
C PRO A 129 0.02 -2.06 -10.78
N ARG A 130 -1.30 -2.08 -10.61
CA ARG A 130 -2.08 -3.27 -10.28
C ARG A 130 -1.89 -4.41 -11.29
N VAL A 131 -1.80 -5.64 -10.76
CA VAL A 131 -1.87 -6.89 -11.53
C VAL A 131 -3.05 -7.73 -11.04
N ALA A 132 -4.12 -7.79 -11.84
CA ALA A 132 -5.40 -8.37 -11.43
C ALA A 132 -5.35 -9.88 -11.17
N SER A 133 -4.51 -10.63 -11.90
CA SER A 133 -4.31 -12.06 -11.68
C SER A 133 -3.68 -12.33 -10.32
N THR A 134 -2.61 -11.61 -10.00
CA THR A 134 -1.90 -11.65 -8.71
C THR A 134 -2.80 -11.29 -7.54
N GLU A 135 -3.64 -10.25 -7.68
CA GLU A 135 -4.52 -9.86 -6.58
C GLU A 135 -5.57 -10.92 -6.23
N LYS A 136 -6.04 -11.66 -7.25
CA LYS A 136 -7.04 -12.72 -7.10
C LYS A 136 -6.44 -13.99 -6.49
N SER A 137 -5.16 -14.28 -6.74
CA SER A 137 -4.51 -15.49 -6.21
C SER A 137 -4.16 -15.39 -4.72
N ILE A 138 -4.09 -14.18 -4.17
CA ILE A 138 -3.72 -13.92 -2.79
C ILE A 138 -5.00 -13.63 -1.99
N PRO A 139 -5.42 -14.42 -0.99
CA PRO A 139 -6.58 -14.08 -0.17
C PRO A 139 -6.34 -12.83 0.72
N GLU A 140 -7.41 -12.16 1.16
CA GLU A 140 -7.28 -11.11 2.19
C GLU A 140 -6.75 -11.72 3.49
N GLY A 141 -5.74 -11.08 4.10
CA GLY A 141 -5.13 -11.57 5.34
C GLY A 141 -4.07 -12.68 5.17
N ALA A 142 -3.71 -13.04 3.93
CA ALA A 142 -2.71 -14.08 3.65
C ALA A 142 -1.34 -13.86 4.30
N PHE A 143 -0.98 -12.61 4.61
CA PHE A 143 0.36 -12.24 5.03
C PHE A 143 0.45 -11.74 6.47
N ARG A 144 -0.51 -12.10 7.34
CA ARG A 144 -0.42 -11.74 8.76
C ARG A 144 0.90 -12.24 9.36
N SER A 145 1.76 -11.31 9.75
CA SER A 145 2.97 -11.60 10.51
C SER A 145 2.65 -12.41 11.75
N THR A 146 3.17 -13.62 11.81
CA THR A 146 3.29 -14.36 13.06
C THR A 146 4.41 -13.71 13.86
N THR A 147 4.09 -13.20 15.05
CA THR A 147 5.06 -12.79 16.06
C THR A 147 5.82 -14.03 16.53
N SER A 148 6.79 -14.49 15.73
CA SER A 148 7.79 -15.42 16.23
C SER A 148 8.65 -14.70 17.26
N ASP A 149 9.14 -15.44 18.25
CA ASP A 149 9.98 -14.92 19.32
C ASP A 149 11.38 -14.59 18.76
N LYS A 150 11.50 -13.41 18.13
CA LYS A 150 12.69 -12.93 17.39
C LYS A 150 13.88 -12.64 18.31
N SER A 151 13.68 -12.68 19.63
CA SER A 151 14.66 -12.39 20.67
C SER A 151 15.85 -13.37 20.71
N LYS A 152 15.71 -14.56 20.11
CA LYS A 152 16.75 -15.61 20.11
C LYS A 152 17.64 -15.63 18.85
N LEU A 153 17.36 -14.79 17.84
CA LEU A 153 18.02 -14.93 16.53
C LEU A 153 19.48 -14.44 16.49
N TYR A 154 19.94 -13.62 17.44
CA TYR A 154 21.28 -13.04 17.33
C TYR A 154 21.84 -12.52 18.65
N LYS A 155 23.03 -13.00 19.03
CA LYS A 155 23.88 -12.41 20.08
C LYS A 155 25.18 -11.98 19.42
N ASN A 156 25.30 -10.70 19.12
CA ASN A 156 26.54 -10.13 18.61
C ASN A 156 26.68 -8.76 19.26
N ASP A 157 27.86 -8.49 19.82
CA ASP A 157 28.12 -7.31 20.64
C ASP A 157 28.92 -6.26 19.85
N LEU A 158 28.84 -6.28 18.51
CA LEU A 158 29.66 -5.39 17.67
C LEU A 158 29.28 -3.93 17.92
N LEU A 159 27.98 -3.61 18.01
CA LEU A 159 27.56 -2.23 18.34
C LEU A 159 28.06 -1.79 19.71
N ASP A 160 27.98 -2.68 20.69
CA ASP A 160 28.40 -2.38 22.06
C ASP A 160 29.94 -2.24 22.12
N SER A 161 30.69 -2.99 21.30
CA SER A 161 32.14 -2.88 21.20
C SER A 161 32.62 -1.58 20.52
N ILE A 162 31.89 -1.08 19.51
CA ILE A 162 32.28 0.11 18.76
C ILE A 162 31.79 1.39 19.45
N TYR A 163 30.58 1.35 20.01
CA TYR A 163 29.89 2.54 20.49
C TYR A 163 29.56 2.52 21.99
N GLY A 164 29.89 1.43 22.69
CA GLY A 164 29.53 1.22 24.08
C GLY A 164 28.04 0.95 24.29
N THR A 165 27.64 0.83 25.55
CA THR A 165 26.24 0.59 25.97
C THR A 165 25.35 1.84 25.83
N ASN A 166 25.88 2.94 25.30
CA ASN A 166 25.18 4.21 25.17
C ASN A 166 24.22 4.26 23.98
N ILE A 167 24.37 3.36 22.99
CA ILE A 167 23.43 3.29 21.87
C ILE A 167 22.20 2.49 22.28
N THR A 168 21.12 3.21 22.56
CA THR A 168 19.81 2.60 22.82
C THR A 168 19.08 2.34 21.50
N VAL A 169 19.55 1.35 20.73
CA VAL A 169 18.90 0.94 19.47
C VAL A 169 17.46 0.50 19.70
N ALA A 170 17.18 -0.03 20.90
CA ALA A 170 15.89 -0.54 21.35
C ALA A 170 14.94 0.54 21.91
N SER A 171 15.34 1.81 21.98
CA SER A 171 14.44 2.87 22.47
C SER A 171 13.47 3.33 21.36
N ALA A 172 12.20 3.47 21.72
CA ALA A 172 11.08 3.64 20.80
C ALA A 172 11.03 5.00 20.07
N SER A 173 11.89 6.00 20.38
CA SER A 173 11.95 7.25 19.61
C SER A 173 13.21 8.09 19.83
N LYS A 174 13.95 8.38 18.74
CA LYS A 174 14.21 9.71 18.13
C LYS A 174 15.29 9.54 17.05
N HIS A 175 15.19 10.33 15.98
CA HIS A 175 16.13 10.32 14.86
C HIS A 175 17.59 10.29 15.35
N GLY A 176 18.42 9.45 14.74
CA GLY A 176 19.81 9.28 15.14
C GLY A 176 20.69 9.06 13.90
N ALA A 177 21.94 9.47 14.02
CA ALA A 177 22.97 9.21 13.04
C ALA A 177 24.05 8.33 13.68
N LEU A 178 24.56 7.38 12.91
CA LEU A 178 25.61 6.48 13.33
C LEU A 178 26.74 6.56 12.31
N LEU A 179 27.95 6.85 12.79
CA LEU A 179 29.14 6.92 11.97
C LEU A 179 29.86 5.59 12.03
N ALA A 180 29.85 4.86 10.91
CA ALA A 180 30.57 3.59 10.79
C ALA A 180 32.08 3.85 10.67
N PRO A 181 32.93 3.21 11.49
CA PRO A 181 34.38 3.27 11.33
C PRO A 181 34.80 2.67 9.99
N SER A 182 35.82 3.24 9.35
CA SER A 182 36.34 2.76 8.05
C SER A 182 36.90 1.33 8.11
N ALA A 183 37.36 0.88 9.28
CA ALA A 183 37.90 -0.46 9.50
C ALA A 183 36.81 -1.55 9.62
N VAL A 184 35.53 -1.17 9.70
CA VAL A 184 34.42 -2.11 9.94
C VAL A 184 33.49 -2.11 8.72
N ASP A 185 33.05 -3.30 8.31
CA ASP A 185 32.02 -3.45 7.29
C ASP A 185 30.69 -2.88 7.78
N THR A 186 30.26 -1.75 7.21
CA THR A 186 29.00 -1.06 7.55
C THR A 186 27.78 -1.97 7.51
N PHE A 187 27.77 -2.99 6.64
CA PHE A 187 26.64 -3.93 6.58
C PHE A 187 26.55 -4.81 7.83
N LYS A 188 27.65 -5.14 8.50
CA LYS A 188 27.60 -5.88 9.78
C LYS A 188 26.95 -5.06 10.88
N ILE A 189 27.28 -3.77 10.94
CA ILE A 189 26.65 -2.80 11.84
C ILE A 189 25.14 -2.70 11.52
N LEU A 190 24.80 -2.54 10.23
CA LEU A 190 23.41 -2.44 9.78
C LEU A 190 22.58 -3.68 10.15
N ILE A 191 23.14 -4.88 9.98
CA ILE A 191 22.47 -6.14 10.34
C ILE A 191 22.19 -6.22 11.84
N GLU A 192 23.16 -5.88 12.69
CA GLU A 192 22.92 -5.89 14.14
C GLU A 192 21.84 -4.87 14.54
N LEU A 193 21.83 -3.69 13.90
CA LEU A 193 20.75 -2.70 14.10
C LEU A 193 19.38 -3.24 13.69
N ILE A 194 19.29 -3.90 12.53
CA ILE A 194 18.05 -4.51 12.04
C ILE A 194 17.55 -5.54 13.07
N LEU A 195 18.42 -6.44 13.53
CA LEU A 195 18.05 -7.50 14.46
C LEU A 195 17.63 -6.97 15.83
N LYS A 196 18.36 -5.98 16.39
CA LYS A 196 17.96 -5.31 17.63
C LYS A 196 16.59 -4.60 17.49
N ARG A 197 16.29 -4.02 16.32
CA ARG A 197 15.00 -3.36 16.05
C ARG A 197 13.86 -4.33 15.71
N LEU A 198 14.16 -5.49 15.14
CA LEU A 198 13.15 -6.50 14.83
C LEU A 198 12.41 -7.02 16.07
N ALA A 199 13.03 -6.92 17.25
CA ALA A 199 12.40 -7.21 18.53
C ALA A 199 11.25 -6.25 18.88
N LEU A 200 11.23 -5.04 18.30
CA LEU A 200 10.18 -4.04 18.53
C LEU A 200 9.07 -4.07 17.47
N GLY A 201 9.33 -4.63 16.29
CA GLY A 201 8.39 -4.65 15.18
C GLY A 201 9.07 -4.86 13.83
N ASN A 202 8.31 -4.67 12.75
CA ASN A 202 8.85 -4.75 11.40
C ASN A 202 9.78 -3.57 11.10
N VAL A 203 10.84 -3.82 10.32
CA VAL A 203 11.89 -2.83 10.02
C VAL A 203 11.93 -2.60 8.50
N LEU A 204 11.78 -1.33 8.09
CA LEU A 204 12.07 -0.89 6.73
C LEU A 204 13.53 -0.45 6.64
N VAL A 205 14.27 -1.04 5.72
CA VAL A 205 15.66 -0.69 5.46
C VAL A 205 15.75 -0.10 4.06
N ILE A 206 16.34 1.09 3.95
CA ILE A 206 16.60 1.76 2.67
C ILE A 206 18.10 1.80 2.47
N VAL A 207 18.56 1.33 1.33
CA VAL A 207 19.96 1.33 0.92
C VAL A 207 20.15 2.16 -0.36
N PRO A 208 21.36 2.67 -0.65
CA PRO A 208 21.58 3.60 -1.75
C PRO A 208 21.22 3.06 -3.14
N ASP A 209 21.61 1.82 -3.45
CA ASP A 209 21.43 1.26 -4.79
C ASP A 209 21.14 -0.26 -4.81
N LEU A 210 21.03 -0.82 -6.02
CA LEU A 210 20.77 -2.25 -6.25
C LEU A 210 21.92 -3.15 -5.80
N LYS A 211 23.17 -2.68 -5.84
CA LYS A 211 24.34 -3.47 -5.42
C LYS A 211 24.35 -3.59 -3.90
N ASP A 212 24.06 -2.51 -3.20
CA ASP A 212 23.92 -2.50 -1.74
C ASP A 212 22.72 -3.35 -1.30
N THR A 213 21.63 -3.34 -2.07
CA THR A 213 20.47 -4.23 -1.83
C THR A 213 20.89 -5.70 -1.92
N ALA A 214 21.58 -6.08 -2.99
CA ALA A 214 22.07 -7.45 -3.17
C ALA A 214 23.06 -7.87 -2.08
N ARG A 215 23.98 -6.97 -1.68
CA ARG A 215 24.96 -7.23 -0.61
C ARG A 215 24.30 -7.40 0.75
N LEU A 216 23.25 -6.63 1.04
CA LEU A 216 22.47 -6.78 2.26
C LEU A 216 21.69 -8.11 2.24
N GLU A 217 21.01 -8.41 1.13
CA GLU A 217 20.25 -9.65 0.95
C GLU A 217 21.11 -10.90 1.13
N GLU A 218 22.31 -10.92 0.54
CA GLU A 218 23.26 -12.02 0.69
C GLU A 218 23.57 -12.28 2.17
N LYS A 219 23.84 -11.23 2.94
CA LYS A 219 24.17 -11.35 4.37
C LYS A 219 22.96 -11.69 5.24
N LEU A 220 21.78 -11.15 4.93
CA LEU A 220 20.55 -11.47 5.66
C LEU A 220 20.11 -12.93 5.41
N SER A 221 20.37 -13.46 4.22
CA SER A 221 20.05 -14.85 3.85
C SER A 221 20.86 -15.88 4.66
N LEU A 222 22.01 -15.48 5.20
CA LEU A 222 22.82 -16.33 6.09
C LEU A 222 22.23 -16.47 7.50
N ILE A 223 21.22 -15.67 7.85
CA ILE A 223 20.60 -15.67 9.18
C ILE A 223 19.39 -16.60 9.14
N GLU A 224 19.52 -17.75 9.81
CA GLU A 224 18.45 -18.74 9.85
C GLU A 224 17.17 -18.20 10.50
N GLY A 225 16.03 -18.50 9.88
CA GLY A 225 14.70 -18.10 10.38
C GLY A 225 14.36 -16.62 10.18
N LEU A 226 15.23 -15.83 9.54
CA LEU A 226 14.93 -14.44 9.23
C LEU A 226 14.05 -14.35 7.97
N ASN A 227 12.84 -13.82 8.13
CA ASN A 227 11.97 -13.49 7.01
C ASN A 227 12.17 -12.03 6.62
N PHE A 228 12.60 -11.77 5.39
CA PHE A 228 12.72 -10.43 4.82
C PHE A 228 12.15 -10.38 3.40
N LEU A 229 11.80 -9.17 2.97
CA LEU A 229 11.30 -8.90 1.63
C LEU A 229 12.20 -7.90 0.95
N ARG A 230 12.58 -8.21 -0.29
CA ARG A 230 13.30 -7.31 -1.19
C ARG A 230 12.29 -6.54 -2.05
N PHE A 231 12.46 -5.23 -2.18
CA PHE A 231 11.59 -4.37 -2.98
C PHE A 231 12.38 -3.31 -3.75
N ASP A 232 12.64 -3.55 -5.03
CA ASP A 232 13.42 -2.65 -5.88
C ASP A 232 12.97 -2.73 -7.35
N SER A 233 13.74 -2.15 -8.27
CA SER A 233 13.41 -2.04 -9.70
C SER A 233 13.79 -3.26 -10.54
N SER A 234 14.56 -4.22 -10.03
CA SER A 234 14.85 -5.47 -10.73
C SER A 234 13.67 -6.44 -10.71
N LEU A 235 12.71 -6.25 -9.81
CA LEU A 235 11.49 -7.05 -9.75
C LEU A 235 10.61 -6.77 -10.96
N ASP A 236 10.00 -7.83 -11.50
CA ASP A 236 9.00 -7.69 -12.54
C ASP A 236 7.72 -7.02 -11.98
N LYS A 237 6.78 -6.71 -12.88
CA LYS A 237 5.54 -6.04 -12.48
C LYS A 237 4.71 -6.87 -11.48
N SER A 238 4.67 -8.19 -11.66
CA SER A 238 3.82 -9.09 -10.89
C SER A 238 4.38 -9.34 -9.49
N ASP A 239 5.68 -9.57 -9.39
CA ASP A 239 6.44 -9.76 -8.17
C ASP A 239 6.47 -8.48 -7.36
N ARG A 240 6.71 -7.33 -8.01
CA ARG A 240 6.65 -6.03 -7.33
C ARG A 240 5.26 -5.78 -6.73
N TYR A 241 4.19 -6.07 -7.46
CA TYR A 241 2.84 -5.93 -6.93
C TYR A 241 2.54 -6.97 -5.82
N THR A 242 3.00 -8.20 -5.96
CA THR A 242 2.90 -9.25 -4.93
C THR A 242 3.59 -8.83 -3.63
N THR A 243 4.84 -8.40 -3.72
CA THR A 243 5.64 -7.95 -2.59
C THR A 243 5.00 -6.72 -1.93
N PHE A 244 4.45 -5.80 -2.71
CA PHE A 244 3.69 -4.67 -2.17
C PHE A 244 2.48 -5.13 -1.35
N LEU A 245 1.69 -6.09 -1.85
CA LEU A 245 0.58 -6.67 -1.09
C LEU A 245 1.05 -7.41 0.18
N ARG A 246 2.23 -8.05 0.14
CA ARG A 246 2.86 -8.67 1.32
C ARG A 246 3.21 -7.63 2.38
N ILE A 247 3.85 -6.55 1.99
CA ILE A 247 4.23 -5.44 2.88
C ILE A 247 2.99 -4.81 3.52
N LEU A 248 1.90 -4.62 2.75
CA LEU A 248 0.64 -4.12 3.29
C LEU A 248 -0.04 -5.09 4.27
N GLY A 249 0.17 -6.40 4.11
CA GLY A 249 -0.39 -7.42 4.99
C GLY A 249 0.31 -7.53 6.36
N GLY A 250 1.51 -6.95 6.48
CA GLY A 250 2.29 -6.81 7.71
C GLY A 250 3.15 -8.01 8.04
#